data_AF-A0A7G9B1L0-F1
#
_entry.id   AF-A0A7G9B1L0-F1
#
_cell.length_a   1.000
_cell.length_b   1.000
_cell.length_c   1.000
_cell.angle_alpha   90.00
_cell.angle_beta   90.00
_cell.angle_gamma   90.00
#
_symmetry.space_group_name_H-M   'P 1'
#
loop_
_entity.id
_entity.type
_entity.pdbx_description
1 polymer ?
#
loop_
_entity_poly.entity_id
_entity_poly.type
_entity_poly.pdbx_seq_one_letter_code
_entity_poly.pdbx_strand_id
1 'polypeptide(L)'
;MKYPYKTREGGATVTVFVPYDCGNHCPFCINKEEYSNLDGFSVEKICRSMDLMDAMTPKCDFVFTGGEPFADLEALQTMLDHVPNTHKVYINTTLPVSRKQSPEDVIRFTEKNREKITCINVSRHLVKYVEESNDELLGKLAVPVRINCVLYRDYPKDKLIPYLERFLHLPVSIQFRFDYTATTPENLYEEDGDKILQNLRSIARFTGLDGCRMRCGFHFDYKGMELTYHKTLPYSTIVERDGDTVYQILYDILIKQNGDLHSDWDKTPLDVEAYRSVVYEPYDLKWIKKA
;
A
#
# COMPACT_ATOMS: atom_id res chain seq x y z
N MET A 1 -17.22 23.73 4.69
CA MET A 1 -15.77 23.52 4.80
C MET A 1 -15.28 24.02 6.15
N LYS A 2 -14.46 23.26 6.89
CA LYS A 2 -13.88 23.79 8.13
C LYS A 2 -12.43 24.27 7.93
N TYR A 3 -11.62 23.60 7.08
CA TYR A 3 -10.17 23.84 6.98
C TYR A 3 -9.62 23.62 5.55
N PRO A 4 -8.64 24.41 5.06
CA PRO A 4 -7.92 24.17 3.80
C PRO A 4 -7.03 22.91 3.83
N TYR A 5 -6.70 22.39 2.65
CA TYR A 5 -5.81 21.23 2.51
C TYR A 5 -4.32 21.61 2.43
N LYS A 6 -3.48 20.74 3.00
CA LYS A 6 -2.04 20.70 2.81
C LYS A 6 -1.63 19.27 2.41
N THR A 7 -0.57 19.10 1.63
CA THR A 7 -0.01 17.77 1.32
C THR A 7 1.49 17.85 1.03
N ARG A 8 2.18 16.70 1.01
CA ARG A 8 3.61 16.64 0.70
C ARG A 8 3.89 17.13 -0.73
N GLU A 9 5.10 17.62 -0.98
CA GLU A 9 5.61 17.87 -2.32
C GLU A 9 5.49 16.58 -3.15
N GLY A 10 4.88 16.70 -4.33
CA GLY A 10 4.48 15.56 -5.15
C GLY A 10 3.02 15.13 -4.97
N GLY A 11 2.33 15.55 -3.91
CA GLY A 11 0.91 15.26 -3.68
C GLY A 11 0.66 14.06 -2.76
N ALA A 12 -0.59 13.92 -2.31
CA ALA A 12 -1.05 12.76 -1.57
C ALA A 12 -1.03 11.51 -2.46
N THR A 13 -0.78 10.34 -1.91
CA THR A 13 -0.87 9.08 -2.66
C THR A 13 -2.30 8.88 -3.12
N VAL A 14 -2.51 8.43 -4.35
CA VAL A 14 -3.84 8.08 -4.85
C VAL A 14 -4.02 6.57 -4.77
N THR A 15 -4.87 6.12 -3.85
CA THR A 15 -5.21 4.71 -3.66
C THR A 15 -6.48 4.38 -4.46
N VAL A 16 -6.33 3.55 -5.49
CA VAL A 16 -7.40 3.17 -6.40
C VAL A 16 -7.97 1.81 -6.02
N PHE A 17 -9.26 1.77 -5.68
CA PHE A 17 -9.97 0.53 -5.41
C PHE A 17 -10.48 -0.08 -6.72
N VAL A 18 -9.92 -1.22 -7.08
CA VAL A 18 -10.41 -2.08 -8.15
C VAL A 18 -11.52 -2.98 -7.59
N PRO A 19 -12.55 -3.31 -8.40
CA PRO A 19 -13.80 -3.87 -7.89
C PRO A 19 -13.76 -5.39 -7.72
N TYR A 20 -12.73 -6.06 -8.22
CA TYR A 20 -12.83 -7.50 -8.44
C TYR A 20 -12.60 -8.25 -7.14
N ASP A 21 -13.53 -9.11 -6.74
CA ASP A 21 -13.34 -9.97 -5.57
C ASP A 21 -12.06 -10.80 -5.73
N CYS A 22 -11.23 -10.79 -4.68
CA CYS A 22 -10.02 -11.59 -4.63
C CYS A 22 -10.28 -13.09 -4.50
N GLY A 23 -11.50 -13.50 -4.18
CA GLY A 23 -11.91 -14.91 -4.02
C GLY A 23 -11.30 -15.59 -2.79
N ASN A 24 -10.27 -14.98 -2.20
CA ASN A 24 -9.55 -15.48 -1.04
C ASN A 24 -10.33 -15.33 0.28
N HIS A 25 -11.30 -14.40 0.35
CA HIS A 25 -12.18 -14.22 1.51
C HIS A 25 -11.44 -14.18 2.86
N CYS A 26 -10.26 -13.53 2.90
CA CYS A 26 -9.43 -13.45 4.11
C CYS A 26 -10.28 -12.99 5.31
N PRO A 27 -10.21 -13.67 6.47
CA PRO A 27 -11.07 -13.37 7.62
C PRO A 27 -10.82 -11.98 8.24
N PHE A 28 -9.67 -11.38 7.93
CA PHE A 28 -9.26 -10.06 8.38
C PHE A 28 -9.34 -8.99 7.29
N CYS A 29 -9.93 -9.28 6.12
CA CYS A 29 -10.05 -8.26 5.08
C CYS A 29 -11.06 -7.18 5.50
N ILE A 30 -10.55 -6.00 5.85
CA ILE A 30 -11.35 -4.84 6.28
C ILE A 30 -12.07 -4.14 5.13
N ASN A 31 -11.59 -4.31 3.89
CA ASN A 31 -12.17 -3.68 2.71
C ASN A 31 -13.16 -4.59 1.98
N LYS A 32 -13.57 -5.72 2.58
CA LYS A 32 -14.44 -6.71 1.91
C LYS A 32 -15.74 -6.11 1.41
N GLU A 33 -16.33 -5.20 2.17
CA GLU A 33 -17.55 -4.49 1.76
C GLU A 33 -17.36 -3.73 0.44
N GLU A 34 -16.17 -3.17 0.20
CA GLU A 34 -15.84 -2.34 -0.98
C GLU A 34 -15.78 -3.10 -2.29
N TYR A 35 -15.61 -4.42 -2.27
CA TYR A 35 -15.56 -5.25 -3.49
C TYR A 35 -16.55 -6.41 -3.49
N SER A 36 -17.30 -6.59 -2.39
CA SER A 36 -18.43 -7.53 -2.34
C SER A 36 -19.67 -7.03 -3.08
N ASN A 37 -19.81 -5.73 -3.25
CA ASN A 37 -20.88 -5.10 -4.02
C ASN A 37 -20.26 -4.39 -5.24
N LEU A 38 -20.63 -4.83 -6.44
CA LEU A 38 -20.15 -4.26 -7.71
C LEU A 38 -21.08 -3.16 -8.25
N ASP A 39 -22.14 -2.82 -7.53
CA ASP A 39 -23.11 -1.80 -7.96
C ASP A 39 -22.42 -0.45 -8.17
N GLY A 40 -22.64 0.14 -9.35
CA GLY A 40 -22.07 1.44 -9.71
C GLY A 40 -20.60 1.40 -10.11
N PHE A 41 -19.97 0.22 -10.17
CA PHE A 41 -18.61 0.06 -10.67
C PHE A 41 -18.46 0.65 -12.08
N SER A 42 -17.36 1.39 -12.29
CA SER A 42 -17.04 1.91 -13.61
C SER A 42 -15.55 2.23 -13.76
N VAL A 43 -14.86 1.44 -14.60
CA VAL A 43 -13.49 1.75 -15.06
C VAL A 43 -13.40 3.18 -15.61
N GLU A 44 -14.39 3.59 -16.41
CA GLU A 44 -14.43 4.93 -17.01
C GLU A 44 -14.51 6.05 -15.95
N LYS A 45 -15.31 5.88 -14.90
CA LYS A 45 -15.37 6.87 -13.81
C LYS A 45 -14.10 6.88 -12.98
N ILE A 46 -13.51 5.71 -12.70
CA ILE A 46 -12.21 5.60 -12.03
C ILE A 46 -11.14 6.34 -12.84
N CYS A 47 -11.03 6.07 -14.15
CA CYS A 47 -10.06 6.73 -15.02
C CYS A 47 -10.26 8.25 -15.04
N ARG A 48 -11.50 8.75 -15.13
CA ARG A 48 -11.78 10.19 -15.02
C ARG A 48 -11.30 10.80 -13.70
N SER A 49 -11.47 10.10 -12.59
CA SER A 49 -10.98 10.55 -11.29
C SER A 49 -9.45 10.50 -11.21
N MET A 50 -8.81 9.53 -11.86
CA MET A 50 -7.35 9.46 -11.98
C MET A 50 -6.79 10.62 -12.82
N ASP A 51 -7.40 10.92 -13.97
CA ASP A 51 -7.05 12.08 -14.81
C ASP A 51 -7.17 13.39 -14.02
N LEU A 52 -8.24 13.50 -13.21
CA LEU A 52 -8.44 14.65 -12.33
C LEU A 52 -7.36 14.75 -11.25
N MET A 53 -6.93 13.62 -10.66
CA MET A 53 -5.84 13.62 -9.68
C MET A 53 -4.50 14.00 -10.31
N ASP A 54 -4.15 13.41 -11.45
CA ASP A 54 -2.93 13.77 -12.20
C ASP A 54 -2.89 15.28 -12.49
N ALA A 55 -3.99 15.84 -12.99
CA ALA A 55 -4.07 17.27 -13.29
C ALA A 55 -3.82 18.18 -12.06
N MET A 56 -4.15 17.72 -10.84
CA MET A 56 -3.94 18.48 -9.60
C MET A 56 -2.57 18.20 -8.96
N THR A 57 -2.11 16.96 -9.01
CA THR A 57 -0.86 16.48 -8.38
C THR A 57 -0.08 15.56 -9.34
N PRO A 58 0.61 16.12 -10.37
CA PRO A 58 1.15 15.37 -11.52
C PRO A 58 2.39 14.51 -11.21
N LYS A 59 2.73 14.36 -9.93
CA LYS A 59 3.89 13.60 -9.44
C LYS A 59 3.55 12.72 -8.24
N CYS A 60 2.26 12.52 -7.93
CA CYS A 60 1.86 11.68 -6.80
C CYS A 60 2.08 10.21 -7.11
N ASP A 61 2.02 9.36 -6.09
CA ASP A 61 2.12 7.92 -6.29
C ASP A 61 0.70 7.32 -6.44
N PHE A 62 0.51 6.38 -7.36
CA PHE A 62 -0.72 5.61 -7.49
C PHE A 62 -0.56 4.20 -6.88
N VAL A 63 -1.57 3.75 -6.14
CA VAL A 63 -1.62 2.41 -5.55
C VAL A 63 -2.91 1.72 -5.95
N PHE A 64 -2.83 0.69 -6.78
CA PHE A 64 -3.98 -0.15 -7.11
C PHE A 64 -4.18 -1.21 -6.03
N THR A 65 -5.37 -1.28 -5.47
CA THR A 65 -5.75 -2.18 -4.35
C THR A 65 -7.24 -2.49 -4.45
N GLY A 66 -7.84 -3.05 -3.40
CA GLY A 66 -9.28 -3.29 -3.30
C GLY A 66 -9.52 -4.76 -3.01
N GLY A 67 -10.22 -5.45 -3.91
CA GLY A 67 -10.21 -6.91 -3.94
C GLY A 67 -8.91 -7.41 -4.58
N GLU A 68 -8.92 -7.73 -5.88
CA GLU A 68 -7.76 -8.27 -6.61
C GLU A 68 -7.54 -7.56 -7.95
N PRO A 69 -6.51 -6.70 -8.06
CA PRO A 69 -6.18 -6.00 -9.30
C PRO A 69 -5.95 -6.91 -10.50
N PHE A 70 -5.36 -8.10 -10.31
CA PHE A 70 -5.06 -9.02 -11.41
C PHE A 70 -6.26 -9.86 -11.88
N ALA A 71 -7.43 -9.74 -11.24
CA ALA A 71 -8.62 -10.50 -11.63
C ALA A 71 -9.23 -10.05 -12.97
N ASP A 72 -8.83 -8.88 -13.47
CA ASP A 72 -9.16 -8.37 -14.81
C ASP A 72 -8.00 -7.52 -15.36
N LEU A 73 -7.17 -8.14 -16.20
CA LEU A 73 -5.99 -7.51 -16.77
C LEU A 73 -6.34 -6.42 -17.79
N GLU A 74 -7.49 -6.50 -18.47
CA GLU A 74 -7.89 -5.50 -19.46
C GLU A 74 -8.32 -4.21 -18.77
N ALA A 75 -9.12 -4.32 -17.72
CA ALA A 75 -9.48 -3.17 -16.90
C ALA A 75 -8.27 -2.55 -16.20
N LEU A 76 -7.39 -3.38 -15.62
CA LEU A 76 -6.16 -2.90 -15.00
C LEU A 76 -5.27 -2.19 -16.03
N GLN A 77 -5.11 -2.73 -17.24
CA GLN A 77 -4.36 -2.07 -18.30
C GLN A 77 -4.98 -0.72 -18.67
N THR A 78 -6.31 -0.67 -18.83
CA THR A 78 -7.02 0.58 -19.14
C THR A 78 -6.71 1.65 -18.10
N MET A 79 -6.76 1.31 -16.82
CA MET A 79 -6.41 2.25 -15.75
C MET A 79 -4.92 2.62 -15.79
N LEU A 80 -4.00 1.68 -16.02
CA LEU A 80 -2.56 1.98 -16.11
C LEU A 80 -2.21 2.92 -17.27
N ASP A 81 -2.94 2.83 -18.38
CA ASP A 81 -2.75 3.69 -19.55
C ASP A 81 -3.11 5.15 -19.25
N HIS A 82 -3.99 5.38 -18.26
CA HIS A 82 -4.36 6.71 -17.75
C HIS A 82 -3.38 7.28 -16.71
N VAL A 83 -2.40 6.52 -16.22
CA VAL A 83 -1.40 7.04 -15.28
C VAL A 83 -0.16 7.49 -16.04
N PRO A 84 0.21 8.78 -16.09
CA PRO A 84 1.46 9.23 -16.70
C PRO A 84 2.73 8.62 -16.06
N ASN A 85 3.84 8.59 -16.80
CA ASN A 85 5.13 8.08 -16.29
C ASN A 85 5.80 9.00 -15.25
N THR A 86 5.21 10.14 -14.94
CA THR A 86 5.65 11.04 -13.87
C THR A 86 5.30 10.50 -12.47
N HIS A 87 4.41 9.52 -12.39
CA HIS A 87 3.98 8.88 -11.16
C HIS A 87 4.71 7.56 -10.93
N LYS A 88 4.85 7.17 -9.66
CA LYS A 88 5.15 5.79 -9.30
C LYS A 88 3.86 5.00 -9.18
N VAL A 89 3.89 3.73 -9.58
CA VAL A 89 2.74 2.85 -9.55
C VAL A 89 3.03 1.62 -8.71
N TYR A 90 2.19 1.39 -7.71
CA TYR A 90 2.24 0.21 -6.86
C TYR A 90 0.95 -0.61 -7.05
N ILE A 91 1.08 -1.93 -6.96
CA ILE A 91 -0.07 -2.84 -7.01
C ILE A 91 -0.07 -3.69 -5.75
N ASN A 92 -1.12 -3.60 -4.94
CA ASN A 92 -1.36 -4.46 -3.80
C ASN A 92 -2.26 -5.61 -4.22
N THR A 93 -1.77 -6.83 -4.06
CA THR A 93 -2.46 -8.04 -4.53
C THR A 93 -2.28 -9.17 -3.54
N THR A 94 -3.21 -10.12 -3.53
CA THR A 94 -2.96 -11.43 -2.91
C THR A 94 -2.37 -12.42 -3.92
N LEU A 95 -2.47 -12.08 -5.21
CA LEU A 95 -2.13 -12.90 -6.35
C LEU A 95 -2.71 -14.31 -6.16
N PRO A 96 -4.05 -14.45 -6.07
CA PRO A 96 -4.69 -15.73 -5.82
C PRO A 96 -4.47 -16.68 -6.99
N VAL A 97 -4.75 -17.96 -6.75
CA VAL A 97 -4.94 -18.90 -7.86
C VAL A 97 -6.18 -18.45 -8.64
N SER A 98 -5.96 -17.90 -9.84
CA SER A 98 -7.04 -17.43 -10.71
C SER A 98 -7.46 -18.53 -11.68
N ARG A 99 -8.77 -18.65 -11.92
CA ARG A 99 -9.32 -19.48 -13.00
C ARG A 99 -9.43 -18.72 -14.33
N LYS A 100 -9.29 -17.39 -14.29
CA LYS A 100 -9.43 -16.50 -15.46
C LYS A 100 -8.09 -16.16 -16.09
N GLN A 101 -7.09 -15.87 -15.26
CA GLN A 101 -5.74 -15.54 -15.70
C GLN A 101 -4.78 -16.67 -15.32
N SER A 102 -4.00 -17.13 -16.29
CA SER A 102 -2.89 -18.04 -16.03
C SER A 102 -1.68 -17.29 -15.42
N PRO A 103 -0.77 -17.99 -14.73
CA PRO A 103 0.52 -17.41 -14.31
C PRO A 103 1.28 -16.75 -15.47
N GLU A 104 1.25 -17.34 -16.66
CA GLU A 104 1.89 -16.80 -17.86
C GLU A 104 1.26 -15.48 -18.33
N ASP A 105 -0.06 -15.30 -18.17
CA ASP A 105 -0.73 -14.04 -18.49
C ASP A 105 -0.26 -12.91 -17.56
N VAL A 106 -0.12 -13.20 -16.26
CA VAL A 106 0.40 -12.24 -15.27
C VAL A 106 1.85 -11.89 -15.58
N ILE A 107 2.69 -12.87 -15.91
CA ILE A 107 4.10 -12.62 -16.29
C ILE A 107 4.15 -11.68 -17.49
N ARG A 108 3.45 -11.99 -18.59
CA ARG A 108 3.42 -11.14 -19.80
C ARG A 108 2.88 -9.74 -19.51
N PHE A 109 1.89 -9.63 -18.63
CA PHE A 109 1.37 -8.34 -18.19
C PHE A 109 2.44 -7.51 -17.47
N THR A 110 3.21 -8.13 -16.55
CA THR A 110 4.30 -7.43 -15.87
C THR A 110 5.44 -7.07 -16.80
N GLU A 111 5.76 -7.90 -17.79
CA GLU A 111 6.77 -7.61 -18.81
C GLU A 111 6.39 -6.39 -19.66
N LYS A 112 5.13 -6.34 -20.12
CA LYS A 112 4.59 -5.21 -20.88
C LYS A 112 4.66 -3.90 -20.08
N ASN A 113 4.39 -3.97 -18.78
CA ASN A 113 4.24 -2.79 -17.91
C ASN A 113 5.46 -2.53 -17.01
N ARG A 114 6.61 -3.15 -17.30
CA ARG A 114 7.79 -3.11 -16.43
C ARG A 114 8.36 -1.72 -16.15
N GLU A 115 8.23 -0.80 -17.10
CA GLU A 115 8.69 0.58 -16.96
C GLU A 115 7.64 1.48 -16.28
N LYS A 116 6.40 0.98 -16.15
CA LYS A 116 5.28 1.70 -15.50
C LYS A 116 5.15 1.31 -14.03
N ILE A 117 5.17 0.01 -13.73
CA ILE A 117 4.93 -0.52 -12.39
C ILE A 117 6.23 -0.45 -11.59
N THR A 118 6.20 0.32 -10.51
CA THR A 118 7.33 0.50 -9.61
C THR A 118 7.56 -0.72 -8.71
N CYS A 119 6.49 -1.30 -8.16
CA CYS A 119 6.58 -2.49 -7.32
C CYS A 119 5.21 -3.17 -7.16
N ILE A 120 5.20 -4.50 -7.09
CA ILE A 120 4.02 -5.29 -6.72
C ILE A 120 4.18 -5.75 -5.27
N ASN A 121 3.24 -5.35 -4.42
CA ASN A 121 3.14 -5.79 -3.03
C ASN A 121 2.23 -7.02 -2.96
N VAL A 122 2.83 -8.20 -2.74
CA VAL A 122 2.11 -9.47 -2.69
C VAL A 122 1.87 -9.89 -1.25
N SER A 123 0.61 -10.06 -0.87
CA SER A 123 0.26 -10.47 0.49
C SER A 123 0.56 -11.96 0.70
N ARG A 124 1.38 -12.26 1.71
CA ARG A 124 1.65 -13.62 2.21
C ARG A 124 1.69 -13.55 3.72
N HIS A 125 0.93 -14.40 4.39
CA HIS A 125 0.80 -14.34 5.86
C HIS A 125 1.62 -15.45 6.52
N LEU A 126 2.09 -15.20 7.75
CA LEU A 126 2.79 -16.23 8.54
C LEU A 126 1.94 -17.48 8.73
N VAL A 127 0.65 -17.28 8.95
CA VAL A 127 -0.37 -18.34 8.98
C VAL A 127 -1.07 -18.32 7.62
N LYS A 128 -1.16 -19.48 6.97
CA LYS A 128 -1.88 -19.60 5.70
C LYS A 128 -3.38 -19.59 5.96
N TYR A 129 -4.03 -18.47 5.67
CA TYR A 129 -5.47 -18.32 5.80
C TYR A 129 -6.23 -18.60 4.50
N VAL A 130 -5.55 -18.49 3.37
CA VAL A 130 -6.14 -18.55 2.02
C VAL A 130 -5.21 -19.32 1.09
N GLU A 131 -5.74 -19.73 -0.07
CA GLU A 131 -4.93 -20.35 -1.11
C GLU A 131 -4.03 -19.30 -1.76
N GLU A 132 -2.72 -19.53 -1.68
CA GLU A 132 -1.70 -18.65 -2.26
C GLU A 132 -1.25 -19.21 -3.61
N SER A 133 -1.01 -18.35 -4.60
CA SER A 133 -0.28 -18.77 -5.81
C SER A 133 1.14 -19.25 -5.47
N ASN A 134 1.69 -20.10 -6.34
CA ASN A 134 3.04 -20.64 -6.19
C ASN A 134 4.08 -19.51 -6.06
N ASP A 135 4.94 -19.58 -5.05
CA ASP A 135 5.96 -18.56 -4.77
C ASP A 135 6.98 -18.42 -5.91
N GLU A 136 7.22 -19.47 -6.70
CA GLU A 136 8.09 -19.42 -7.87
C GLU A 136 7.56 -18.46 -8.96
N LEU A 137 6.26 -18.12 -8.94
CA LEU A 137 5.72 -17.07 -9.80
C LEU A 137 6.31 -15.70 -9.44
N LEU A 138 6.55 -15.44 -8.15
CA LEU A 138 7.04 -14.15 -7.67
C LEU A 138 8.42 -13.82 -8.27
N GLY A 139 9.29 -14.84 -8.36
CA GLY A 139 10.62 -14.69 -8.98
C GLY A 139 10.60 -14.52 -10.50
N LYS A 140 9.44 -14.71 -11.15
CA LYS A 140 9.26 -14.56 -12.61
C LYS A 140 8.58 -13.26 -13.01
N LEU A 141 8.05 -12.48 -12.06
CA LEU A 141 7.44 -11.19 -12.38
C LEU A 141 8.54 -10.22 -12.82
N ALA A 142 8.30 -9.49 -13.92
CA ALA A 142 9.31 -8.62 -14.52
C ALA A 142 9.50 -7.27 -13.80
N VAL A 143 8.93 -7.14 -12.60
CA VAL A 143 8.90 -5.92 -11.78
C VAL A 143 9.29 -6.27 -10.35
N PRO A 144 9.83 -5.32 -9.56
CA PRO A 144 10.16 -5.57 -8.17
C PRO A 144 8.97 -6.11 -7.38
N VAL A 145 9.22 -7.14 -6.57
CA VAL A 145 8.21 -7.75 -5.72
C VAL A 145 8.57 -7.54 -4.26
N ARG A 146 7.58 -7.09 -3.49
CA ARG A 146 7.65 -6.98 -2.04
C ARG A 146 6.57 -7.86 -1.44
N ILE A 147 6.97 -8.77 -0.57
CA ILE A 147 6.04 -9.57 0.20
C ILE A 147 5.51 -8.70 1.34
N ASN A 148 4.20 -8.70 1.54
CA ASN A 148 3.54 -7.93 2.59
C ASN A 148 2.88 -8.87 3.60
N CYS A 149 3.25 -8.76 4.87
CA CYS A 149 2.74 -9.62 5.94
C CYS A 149 2.31 -8.79 7.15
N VAL A 150 1.02 -8.84 7.50
CA VAL A 150 0.54 -8.26 8.76
C VAL A 150 0.92 -9.18 9.92
N LEU A 151 1.53 -8.62 10.95
CA LEU A 151 1.84 -9.29 12.22
C LEU A 151 0.90 -8.79 13.31
N TYR A 152 -0.09 -9.61 13.66
CA TYR A 152 -0.94 -9.36 14.83
C TYR A 152 -0.17 -9.56 16.13
N ARG A 153 -0.64 -8.99 17.25
CA ARG A 153 0.08 -9.03 18.54
C ARG A 153 0.42 -10.45 19.04
N ASP A 154 -0.39 -11.44 18.67
CA ASP A 154 -0.30 -12.85 19.06
C ASP A 154 0.23 -13.76 17.94
N TYR A 155 0.90 -13.20 16.94
CA TYR A 155 1.48 -13.99 15.85
C TYR A 155 2.44 -15.10 16.34
N PRO A 156 2.53 -16.23 15.62
CA PRO A 156 3.38 -17.35 16.01
C PRO A 156 4.86 -17.02 15.72
N LYS A 157 5.56 -16.47 16.73
CA LYS A 157 6.97 -16.05 16.63
C LYS A 157 7.89 -17.14 16.07
N ASP A 158 7.66 -18.40 16.44
CA ASP A 158 8.44 -19.56 15.99
C ASP A 158 8.39 -19.76 14.47
N LYS A 159 7.39 -19.17 13.79
CA LYS A 159 7.24 -19.23 12.32
C LYS A 159 8.01 -18.15 11.58
N LEU A 160 8.58 -17.13 12.24
CA LEU A 160 9.30 -16.05 11.56
C LEU A 160 10.45 -16.58 10.71
N ILE A 161 11.39 -17.33 11.30
CA ILE A 161 12.53 -17.87 10.56
C ILE A 161 12.08 -18.77 9.40
N PRO A 162 11.22 -19.80 9.61
CA PRO A 162 10.69 -20.60 8.51
C PRO A 162 10.04 -19.76 7.39
N TYR A 163 9.33 -18.70 7.74
CA TYR A 163 8.71 -17.81 6.77
C TYR A 163 9.73 -16.97 5.99
N LEU A 164 10.78 -16.46 6.63
CA LEU A 164 11.86 -15.75 5.94
C LEU A 164 12.62 -16.70 5.00
N GLU A 165 12.96 -17.91 5.47
CA GLU A 165 13.67 -18.92 4.67
C GLU A 165 12.85 -19.38 3.45
N ARG A 166 11.52 -19.35 3.52
CA ARG A 166 10.62 -19.67 2.39
C ARG A 166 10.88 -18.80 1.15
N PHE A 167 11.35 -17.56 1.33
CA PHE A 167 11.48 -16.58 0.25
C PHE A 167 12.94 -16.19 -0.03
N LEU A 168 13.89 -16.69 0.77
CA LEU A 168 15.30 -16.29 0.70
C LEU A 168 15.94 -16.60 -0.66
N HIS A 169 15.44 -17.61 -1.39
CA HIS A 169 15.92 -17.97 -2.72
C HIS A 169 15.33 -17.11 -3.85
N LEU A 170 14.38 -16.23 -3.55
CA LEU A 170 13.70 -15.37 -4.52
C LEU A 170 14.21 -13.92 -4.43
N PRO A 171 14.17 -13.15 -5.53
CA PRO A 171 14.60 -11.75 -5.55
C PRO A 171 13.52 -10.81 -4.99
N VAL A 172 13.12 -11.03 -3.74
CA VAL A 172 12.02 -10.29 -3.09
C VAL A 172 12.50 -9.60 -1.82
N SER A 173 11.78 -8.53 -1.43
CA SER A 173 11.87 -7.94 -0.09
C SER A 173 10.68 -8.38 0.75
N ILE A 174 10.78 -8.31 2.08
CA ILE A 174 9.66 -8.59 2.98
C ILE A 174 9.35 -7.35 3.81
N GLN A 175 8.08 -6.97 3.82
CA GLN A 175 7.55 -5.89 4.64
C GLN A 175 6.53 -6.44 5.63
N PHE A 176 6.92 -6.45 6.90
CA PHE A 176 6.03 -6.70 8.01
C PHE A 176 5.26 -5.43 8.35
N ARG A 177 3.95 -5.58 8.55
CA ARG A 177 3.08 -4.48 9.00
C ARG A 177 2.61 -4.76 10.42
N PHE A 178 2.74 -3.78 11.29
CA PHE A 178 1.96 -3.78 12.52
C PHE A 178 0.47 -3.66 12.20
N ASP A 179 -0.37 -4.15 13.11
CA ASP A 179 -1.81 -3.93 13.04
C ASP A 179 -2.11 -2.43 13.15
N TYR A 180 -2.48 -1.81 12.04
CA TYR A 180 -2.73 -0.36 11.97
C TYR A 180 -3.92 0.04 12.86
N THR A 181 -4.88 -0.86 13.13
CA THR A 181 -6.01 -0.57 14.04
C THR A 181 -5.56 -0.38 15.49
N ALA A 182 -4.37 -0.90 15.82
CA ALA A 182 -3.74 -0.74 17.12
C ALA A 182 -2.63 0.34 17.12
N THR A 183 -2.39 1.03 15.99
CA THR A 183 -1.38 2.09 15.89
C THR A 183 -1.94 3.41 16.37
N THR A 184 -1.19 4.11 17.22
CA THR A 184 -1.52 5.44 17.73
C THR A 184 -0.32 6.36 17.56
N PRO A 185 -0.49 7.70 17.60
CA PRO A 185 0.64 8.62 17.55
C PRO A 185 1.72 8.32 18.59
N GLU A 186 1.32 7.86 19.78
CA GLU A 186 2.22 7.58 20.91
C GLU A 186 3.06 6.31 20.68
N ASN A 187 2.50 5.28 20.02
CA ASN A 187 3.21 4.03 19.78
C ASN A 187 3.89 3.93 18.41
N LEU A 188 3.66 4.93 17.54
CA LEU A 188 4.15 4.96 16.17
C LEU A 188 5.67 4.78 16.09
N TYR A 189 6.42 5.40 17.00
CA TYR A 189 7.88 5.30 17.08
C TYR A 189 8.38 4.54 18.30
N GLU A 190 7.47 3.95 19.08
CA GLU A 190 7.84 3.22 20.28
C GLU A 190 8.65 1.96 19.91
N GLU A 191 9.81 1.83 20.54
CA GLU A 191 10.69 0.67 20.46
C GLU A 191 10.65 -0.18 21.74
N ASP A 192 10.50 0.49 22.89
CA ASP A 192 10.63 -0.07 24.24
C ASP A 192 9.37 -0.78 24.72
N GLY A 193 9.14 -1.99 24.22
CA GLY A 193 7.92 -2.75 24.50
C GLY A 193 7.31 -3.37 23.24
N ASP A 194 7.78 -2.94 22.07
CA ASP A 194 7.47 -3.54 20.80
C ASP A 194 8.08 -4.96 20.67
N LYS A 195 7.24 -5.96 20.96
CA LYS A 195 7.61 -7.37 20.85
C LYS A 195 7.97 -7.78 19.41
N ILE A 196 7.33 -7.21 18.39
CA ILE A 196 7.63 -7.52 16.99
C ILE A 196 9.03 -7.03 16.65
N LEU A 197 9.33 -5.77 17.01
CA LEU A 197 10.65 -5.18 16.81
C LEU A 197 11.75 -5.98 17.51
N GLN A 198 11.54 -6.35 18.77
CA GLN A 198 12.48 -7.17 19.55
C GLN A 198 12.72 -8.54 18.89
N ASN A 199 11.64 -9.19 18.42
CA ASN A 199 11.76 -10.47 17.73
C ASN A 199 12.54 -10.35 16.43
N LEU A 200 12.29 -9.32 15.61
CA LEU A 200 13.05 -9.08 14.38
C LEU A 200 14.53 -8.76 14.65
N ARG A 201 14.82 -7.93 15.67
CA ARG A 201 16.20 -7.66 16.12
C ARG A 201 16.95 -8.91 16.56
N SER A 202 16.25 -9.93 17.06
CA SER A 202 16.88 -11.17 17.50
C SER A 202 17.27 -12.10 16.35
N ILE A 203 16.75 -11.89 15.13
CA ILE A 203 16.96 -12.79 13.98
C ILE A 203 17.59 -12.10 12.77
N ALA A 204 17.50 -10.78 12.66
CA ALA A 204 17.99 -10.01 11.52
C ALA A 204 18.81 -8.79 11.99
N ARG A 205 19.77 -8.37 11.16
CA ARG A 205 20.63 -7.22 11.45
C ARG A 205 19.86 -5.93 11.21
N PHE A 206 19.68 -5.11 12.23
CA PHE A 206 19.06 -3.79 12.08
C PHE A 206 19.96 -2.86 11.23
N THR A 207 19.36 -2.17 10.24
CA THR A 207 20.08 -1.29 9.31
C THR A 207 19.66 0.17 9.41
N GLY A 208 18.47 0.46 9.95
CA GLY A 208 18.05 1.83 10.17
C GLY A 208 16.56 2.01 10.50
N LEU A 209 16.18 3.26 10.73
CA LEU A 209 14.81 3.70 10.95
C LEU A 209 14.54 4.90 10.05
N ASP A 210 13.47 4.86 9.29
CA ASP A 210 12.89 6.03 8.64
C ASP A 210 11.50 6.34 9.21
N GLY A 211 10.99 7.53 8.90
CA GLY A 211 9.61 7.85 9.21
C GLY A 211 9.21 9.28 8.90
N CYS A 212 7.90 9.52 9.01
CA CYS A 212 7.21 10.78 8.91
C CYS A 212 6.11 10.90 10.00
N ARG A 213 5.26 11.94 9.96
CA ARG A 213 4.17 12.08 10.94
C ARG A 213 3.18 10.91 10.94
N MET A 214 3.07 10.17 9.83
CA MET A 214 2.05 9.14 9.61
C MET A 214 2.54 7.69 9.72
N ARG A 215 3.83 7.46 9.50
CA ARG A 215 4.41 6.11 9.45
C ARG A 215 5.86 6.09 9.85
N CYS A 216 6.32 4.95 10.34
CA CYS A 216 7.73 4.64 10.53
C CYS A 216 8.09 3.31 9.85
N GLY A 217 9.36 3.13 9.52
CA GLY A 217 9.90 1.89 8.97
C GLY A 217 11.20 1.51 9.68
N PHE A 218 11.20 0.39 10.38
CA PHE A 218 12.40 -0.25 10.92
C PHE A 218 12.98 -1.19 9.86
N HIS A 219 14.22 -0.95 9.45
CA HIS A 219 14.89 -1.66 8.38
C HIS A 219 15.86 -2.69 8.93
N PHE A 220 15.91 -3.84 8.27
CA PHE A 220 16.80 -4.95 8.61
C PHE A 220 17.36 -5.62 7.37
N ASP A 221 18.48 -6.31 7.55
CA ASP A 221 19.05 -7.28 6.63
C ASP A 221 18.97 -8.68 7.25
N TYR A 222 18.34 -9.60 6.52
CA TYR A 222 18.32 -11.01 6.86
C TYR A 222 19.02 -11.81 5.77
N LYS A 223 20.31 -12.11 5.97
CA LYS A 223 21.13 -12.88 5.01
C LYS A 223 21.12 -12.26 3.60
N GLY A 224 21.13 -10.93 3.51
CA GLY A 224 21.05 -10.19 2.24
C GLY A 224 19.64 -9.91 1.72
N MET A 225 18.58 -10.44 2.35
CA MET A 225 17.19 -10.07 2.06
C MET A 225 16.80 -8.83 2.87
N GLU A 226 16.30 -7.80 2.18
CA GLU A 226 15.77 -6.59 2.80
C GLU A 226 14.46 -6.90 3.55
N LEU A 227 14.43 -6.56 4.84
CA LEU A 227 13.22 -6.57 5.64
C LEU A 227 12.88 -5.15 6.09
N THR A 228 11.60 -4.80 6.02
CA THR A 228 11.06 -3.60 6.67
C THR A 228 9.95 -4.02 7.63
N TYR A 229 9.96 -3.50 8.84
CA TYR A 229 8.82 -3.54 9.75
C TYR A 229 8.26 -2.13 9.89
N HIS A 230 7.03 -1.91 9.45
CA HIS A 230 6.42 -0.59 9.52
C HIS A 230 5.22 -0.53 10.47
N LYS A 231 5.00 0.66 11.01
CA LYS A 231 3.78 1.08 11.69
C LYS A 231 3.21 2.27 10.92
N THR A 232 1.90 2.30 10.70
CA THR A 232 1.21 3.39 9.99
C THR A 232 -0.08 3.70 10.73
N LEU A 233 -0.43 4.98 10.86
CA LEU A 233 -1.67 5.40 11.51
C LEU A 233 -2.90 4.98 10.70
N PRO A 234 -4.07 4.76 11.34
CA PRO A 234 -5.26 4.18 10.69
C PRO A 234 -6.10 5.18 9.88
N TYR A 235 -5.58 6.37 9.62
CA TYR A 235 -6.26 7.46 8.91
C TYR A 235 -5.36 8.01 7.80
N SER A 236 -5.89 8.86 6.92
CA SER A 236 -5.12 9.52 5.85
C SER A 236 -4.92 11.01 6.09
N THR A 237 -5.70 11.59 7.01
CA THR A 237 -5.71 13.03 7.29
C THR A 237 -5.20 13.33 8.69
N ILE A 238 -4.22 14.24 8.79
CA ILE A 238 -3.84 14.88 10.06
C ILE A 238 -4.44 16.27 10.12
N VAL A 239 -5.07 16.64 11.23
CA VAL A 239 -5.48 18.03 11.49
C VAL A 239 -4.39 18.72 12.30
N GLU A 240 -3.81 19.79 11.75
CA GLU A 240 -2.71 20.54 12.37
C GLU A 240 -2.99 22.04 12.33
N ARG A 241 -2.62 22.76 13.38
CA ARG A 241 -2.67 24.23 13.42
C ARG A 241 -1.31 24.79 13.03
N ASP A 242 -1.30 25.69 12.05
CA ASP A 242 -0.14 26.42 11.55
C ASP A 242 -0.47 27.92 11.60
N GLY A 243 0.00 28.60 12.65
CA GLY A 243 -0.40 29.96 12.99
C GLY A 243 -1.91 30.06 13.28
N ASP A 244 -2.58 30.98 12.58
CA ASP A 244 -4.02 31.19 12.69
C ASP A 244 -4.85 30.24 11.80
N THR A 245 -4.18 29.45 10.94
CA THR A 245 -4.84 28.52 10.02
C THR A 245 -4.79 27.11 10.59
N VAL A 246 -5.90 26.38 10.49
CA VAL A 246 -5.94 24.94 10.76
C VAL A 246 -6.03 24.25 9.41
N TYR A 247 -5.14 23.31 9.15
CA TYR A 247 -5.05 22.55 7.90
C TYR A 247 -5.49 21.10 8.09
N GLN A 248 -6.04 20.53 7.02
CA GLN A 248 -6.14 19.08 6.83
C GLN A 248 -4.96 18.63 5.96
N ILE A 249 -4.01 17.92 6.56
CA ILE A 249 -2.83 17.38 5.89
C ILE A 249 -3.17 16.00 5.33
N LEU A 250 -3.24 15.88 4.01
CA LEU A 250 -3.59 14.65 3.30
C LEU A 250 -2.35 13.86 2.92
N TYR A 251 -2.29 12.59 3.35
CA TYR A 251 -1.26 11.64 2.95
C TYR A 251 -1.72 10.70 1.84
N ASP A 252 -2.99 10.31 1.87
CA ASP A 252 -3.63 9.46 0.87
C ASP A 252 -4.99 10.05 0.47
N ILE A 253 -5.38 9.82 -0.78
CA ILE A 253 -6.71 10.06 -1.36
C ILE A 253 -7.20 8.73 -1.91
N LEU A 254 -8.47 8.40 -1.70
CA LEU A 254 -9.05 7.15 -2.16
C LEU A 254 -9.94 7.40 -3.37
N ILE A 255 -9.71 6.66 -4.46
CA ILE A 255 -10.66 6.53 -5.56
C ILE A 255 -11.45 5.24 -5.33
N LYS A 256 -12.74 5.38 -5.07
CA LYS A 256 -13.66 4.25 -4.86
C LYS A 256 -14.01 3.60 -6.20
N GLN A 257 -14.55 2.39 -6.14
CA GLN A 257 -14.91 1.60 -7.34
C GLN A 257 -15.94 2.27 -8.27
N ASN A 258 -16.74 3.21 -7.76
CA ASN A 258 -17.69 4.00 -8.54
C ASN A 258 -17.09 5.31 -9.08
N GLY A 259 -15.79 5.56 -8.82
CA GLY A 259 -15.06 6.78 -9.17
C GLY A 259 -15.09 7.88 -8.11
N ASP A 260 -15.79 7.71 -7.00
CA ASP A 260 -15.86 8.74 -5.96
C ASP A 260 -14.50 8.98 -5.31
N LEU A 261 -14.23 10.24 -4.96
CA LEU A 261 -12.99 10.70 -4.33
C LEU A 261 -13.21 10.93 -2.85
N HIS A 262 -12.42 10.25 -2.02
CA HIS A 262 -12.50 10.37 -0.56
C HIS A 262 -11.16 10.84 0.00
N SER A 263 -11.22 11.70 1.02
CA SER A 263 -10.03 12.24 1.70
C SER A 263 -9.57 11.36 2.87
N ASP A 264 -10.42 10.43 3.33
CA ASP A 264 -10.06 9.49 4.39
C ASP A 264 -10.83 8.15 4.28
N TRP A 265 -10.42 7.18 5.10
CA TRP A 265 -10.98 5.83 5.17
C TRP A 265 -12.35 5.79 5.85
N ASP A 266 -12.75 6.87 6.54
CA ASP A 266 -14.04 7.01 7.23
C ASP A 266 -15.21 7.41 6.31
N LYS A 267 -14.99 7.35 4.99
CA LYS A 267 -15.92 7.73 3.91
C LYS A 267 -16.12 9.25 3.76
N THR A 268 -15.27 10.08 4.37
CA THR A 268 -15.30 11.54 4.14
C THR A 268 -14.99 11.86 2.67
N PRO A 269 -15.92 12.48 1.91
CA PRO A 269 -15.67 12.89 0.54
C PRO A 269 -14.51 13.89 0.44
N LEU A 270 -13.76 13.85 -0.65
CA LEU A 270 -12.76 14.86 -0.96
C LEU A 270 -13.46 16.13 -1.46
N ASP A 271 -13.15 17.28 -0.86
CA ASP A 271 -13.51 18.58 -1.44
C ASP A 271 -12.53 18.90 -2.57
N VAL A 272 -12.90 18.52 -3.79
CA VAL A 272 -12.05 18.67 -4.99
C VAL A 272 -11.64 20.12 -5.21
N GLU A 273 -12.54 21.08 -5.01
CA GLU A 273 -12.25 22.50 -5.26
C GLU A 273 -11.26 23.04 -4.24
N ALA A 274 -11.42 22.67 -2.97
CA ALA A 274 -10.42 22.98 -1.96
C ALA A 274 -9.07 22.33 -2.27
N TYR A 275 -9.07 21.09 -2.79
CA TYR A 275 -7.84 20.37 -3.13
C TYR A 275 -7.11 20.94 -4.35
N ARG A 276 -7.83 21.56 -5.31
CA ARG A 276 -7.19 22.32 -6.40
C ARG A 276 -6.29 23.44 -5.90
N SER A 277 -6.60 23.98 -4.71
CA SER A 277 -5.82 25.02 -4.05
C SER A 277 -4.96 24.47 -2.90
N VAL A 278 -4.60 23.18 -2.94
CA VAL A 278 -3.80 22.53 -1.89
C VAL A 278 -2.44 23.22 -1.74
N VAL A 279 -2.04 23.40 -0.48
CA VAL A 279 -0.71 23.92 -0.16
C VAL A 279 0.27 22.76 -0.03
N TYR A 280 1.46 22.91 -0.61
CA TYR A 280 2.50 21.90 -0.51
C TYR A 280 3.44 22.16 0.67
N GLU A 281 3.83 21.09 1.36
CA GLU A 281 4.94 21.08 2.32
C GLU A 281 6.04 20.12 1.87
N PRO A 282 7.30 20.31 2.31
CA PRO A 282 8.36 19.36 1.99
C PRO A 282 7.99 17.93 2.39
N TYR A 283 8.42 16.94 1.61
CA TYR A 283 8.18 15.57 2.00
C TYR A 283 8.92 15.24 3.31
N ASP A 284 8.16 14.82 4.32
CA ASP A 284 8.64 14.67 5.69
C ASP A 284 9.17 13.27 6.03
N LEU A 285 9.05 12.31 5.10
CA LEU A 285 9.67 10.99 5.23
C LEU A 285 11.19 11.10 5.12
N LYS A 286 11.88 10.72 6.20
CA LYS A 286 13.34 10.81 6.29
C LYS A 286 13.93 9.66 7.10
N TRP A 287 15.20 9.35 6.82
CA TRP A 287 16.00 8.51 7.69
C TRP A 287 16.23 9.22 9.03
N ILE A 288 15.80 8.60 10.11
CA ILE A 288 15.96 9.07 11.49
C ILE A 288 17.21 8.44 12.11
N LYS A 289 17.47 7.17 11.80
CA LYS A 289 18.64 6.41 12.26
C LYS A 289 19.18 5.56 11.13
N LYS A 290 20.50 5.47 10.99
CA LYS A 290 21.19 4.48 10.16
C LYS A 290 22.18 3.73 11.06
N ALA A 291 22.29 2.42 10.85
CA ALA A 291 23.25 1.56 11.56
C ALA A 291 24.64 1.64 10.92
#